data_AF-A0A954XZ48-F1
#
_entry.id   AF-A0A954XZ48-F1
#
_cell.length_a   1.000
_cell.length_b   1.000
_cell.length_c   1.000
_cell.angle_alpha   90.00
_cell.angle_beta   90.00
_cell.angle_gamma   90.00
#
_symmetry.space_group_name_H-M   'P 1'
#
loop_
_entity.id
_entity.type
_entity.pdbx_description
1 polymer ?
#
loop_
_entity_poly.entity_id
_entity_poly.type
_entity_poly.pdbx_seq_one_letter_code
_entity_poly.pdbx_strand_id
1 'polypeptide(L)'
;QRPPEPGKDNYFAKLVANVQDPQAPHHALSIEHLLDMEPSKAPDDATREQIVAAFRELATGAGAGGGYGGSSSNSDAVRGLVIWAGEEVVPMLIELATGSSQAVDEAVLEGLARYPTSEGAAALAELVKETQQLEAVTEALGKMGPVAEEPLLALLPAESAAVNIAVINALGQCGTKASLKIMRKAARSENEEVAQAARDAAEAIRERAK
;
A
#
# COMPACT_ATOMS: atom_id res chain seq x y z
N GLN A 1 7.99 20.72 -27.06
CA GLN A 1 8.93 19.63 -27.41
C GLN A 1 8.16 18.48 -28.05
N ARG A 2 8.81 17.64 -28.89
CA ARG A 2 8.17 16.41 -29.41
C ARG A 2 7.94 15.40 -28.29
N PRO A 3 6.86 14.60 -28.34
CA PRO A 3 6.60 13.59 -27.31
C PRO A 3 7.70 12.51 -27.27
N PRO A 4 7.81 11.77 -26.15
CA PRO A 4 8.55 10.51 -26.12
C PRO A 4 7.96 9.53 -27.14
N GLU A 5 8.79 8.99 -28.03
CA GLU A 5 8.37 8.05 -29.08
C GLU A 5 8.94 6.65 -28.77
N PRO A 6 8.10 5.62 -28.55
CA PRO A 6 8.57 4.25 -28.35
C PRO A 6 9.49 3.77 -29.48
N GLY A 7 10.56 3.06 -29.13
CA GLY A 7 11.54 2.54 -30.09
C GLY A 7 12.62 3.54 -30.53
N LYS A 8 12.62 4.77 -30.01
CA LYS A 8 13.78 5.68 -30.14
C LYS A 8 14.77 5.47 -28.99
N ASP A 9 16.06 5.60 -29.27
CA ASP A 9 17.14 5.41 -28.28
C ASP A 9 17.01 6.34 -27.06
N ASN A 10 16.43 7.53 -27.23
CA ASN A 10 16.22 8.50 -26.16
C ASN A 10 14.84 8.43 -25.50
N TYR A 11 14.07 7.36 -25.73
CA TYR A 11 12.71 7.23 -25.23
C TYR A 11 12.65 7.31 -23.70
N PHE A 12 13.35 6.41 -23.01
CA PHE A 12 13.38 6.37 -21.55
C PHE A 12 14.00 7.63 -20.93
N ALA A 13 15.07 8.15 -21.53
CA ALA A 13 15.70 9.40 -21.07
C ALA A 13 14.70 10.58 -21.09
N LYS A 14 13.84 10.66 -22.12
CA LYS A 14 12.77 11.67 -22.17
C LYS A 14 11.69 11.41 -21.14
N LEU A 15 11.28 10.15 -20.94
CA LEU A 15 10.27 9.81 -19.93
C LEU A 15 10.75 10.24 -18.53
N VAL A 16 11.97 9.86 -18.14
CA VAL A 16 12.57 10.23 -16.86
C VAL A 16 12.63 11.75 -16.69
N ALA A 17 13.15 12.48 -17.68
CA ALA A 17 13.24 13.94 -17.61
C ALA A 17 11.86 14.62 -17.46
N ASN A 18 10.82 14.07 -18.11
CA ASN A 18 9.46 14.59 -17.97
C ASN A 18 8.83 14.26 -16.62
N VAL A 19 9.13 13.09 -16.01
CA VAL A 19 8.66 12.75 -14.65
C VAL A 19 9.28 13.69 -13.62
N GLN A 20 10.55 14.03 -13.77
CA GLN A 20 11.29 14.90 -12.84
C GLN A 20 10.86 16.37 -12.88
N ASP A 21 10.32 16.85 -14.00
CA ASP A 21 9.85 18.23 -14.16
C ASP A 21 8.31 18.26 -14.25
N PRO A 22 7.60 18.66 -13.18
CA PRO A 22 6.13 18.79 -13.19
C PRO A 22 5.59 19.78 -14.24
N GLN A 23 6.44 20.67 -14.76
CA GLN A 23 6.08 21.62 -15.83
C GLN A 23 6.46 21.11 -17.22
N ALA A 24 7.06 19.92 -17.33
CA ALA A 24 7.40 19.34 -18.61
C ALA A 24 6.14 19.14 -19.45
N PRO A 25 6.19 19.47 -20.77
CA PRO A 25 5.03 19.42 -21.64
C PRO A 25 4.40 18.03 -21.77
N HIS A 26 5.13 16.97 -21.39
CA HIS A 26 4.71 15.57 -21.46
C HIS A 26 4.83 14.86 -20.10
N HIS A 27 4.75 15.60 -18.97
CA HIS A 27 4.86 15.04 -17.61
C HIS A 27 3.85 13.91 -17.37
N ALA A 28 2.56 14.21 -17.47
CA ALA A 28 1.50 13.23 -17.26
C ALA A 28 1.57 12.03 -18.23
N LEU A 29 1.81 12.30 -19.52
CA LEU A 29 1.98 11.25 -20.54
C LEU A 29 3.16 10.32 -20.22
N SER A 30 4.24 10.86 -19.66
CA SER A 30 5.42 10.06 -19.34
C SER A 30 5.22 9.17 -18.12
N ILE A 31 4.48 9.67 -17.13
CA ILE A 31 4.02 8.87 -15.99
C ILE A 31 3.13 7.72 -16.50
N GLU A 32 2.09 8.03 -17.29
CA GLU A 32 1.17 7.04 -17.86
C GLU A 32 1.92 5.93 -18.61
N HIS A 33 2.83 6.31 -19.52
CA HIS A 33 3.65 5.35 -20.25
C HIS A 33 4.46 4.43 -19.33
N LEU A 34 5.04 4.96 -18.25
CA LEU A 34 5.82 4.17 -17.31
C LEU A 34 4.94 3.28 -16.42
N LEU A 35 3.72 3.70 -16.10
CA LEU A 35 2.76 2.87 -15.34
C LEU A 35 2.24 1.68 -16.17
N ASP A 36 2.13 1.85 -17.49
CA ASP A 36 1.69 0.79 -18.41
C ASP A 36 2.82 -0.20 -18.79
N MET A 37 4.04 0.02 -18.30
CA MET A 37 5.21 -0.78 -18.61
C MET A 37 5.67 -1.63 -17.43
N GLU A 38 6.29 -2.77 -17.77
CA GLU A 38 6.99 -3.60 -16.81
C GLU A 38 8.47 -3.18 -16.69
N PRO A 39 9.11 -3.38 -15.53
CA PRO A 39 10.53 -3.05 -15.34
C PRO A 39 11.48 -3.72 -16.33
N SER A 40 11.11 -4.89 -16.86
CA SER A 40 11.84 -5.64 -17.88
C SER A 40 11.94 -4.92 -19.24
N LYS A 41 11.18 -3.83 -19.43
CA LYS A 41 11.24 -2.98 -20.63
C LYS A 41 12.34 -1.94 -20.56
N ALA A 42 12.91 -1.66 -19.39
CA ALA A 42 14.09 -0.80 -19.32
C ALA A 42 15.26 -1.42 -20.11
N PRO A 43 16.07 -0.61 -20.79
CA PRO A 43 17.20 -1.09 -21.57
C PRO A 43 18.32 -1.67 -20.70
N ASP A 44 18.47 -1.16 -19.47
CA ASP A 44 19.45 -1.58 -18.48
C ASP A 44 18.99 -1.21 -17.05
N ASP A 45 19.70 -1.74 -16.06
CA ASP A 45 19.43 -1.49 -14.64
C ASP A 45 19.62 -0.01 -14.28
N ALA A 46 20.58 0.67 -14.90
CA ALA A 46 20.83 2.10 -14.66
C ALA A 46 19.61 2.96 -15.05
N THR A 47 18.95 2.64 -16.16
CA THR A 47 17.73 3.32 -16.59
C THR A 47 16.57 3.01 -15.66
N ARG A 48 16.44 1.75 -15.21
CA ARG A 48 15.45 1.38 -14.20
C ARG A 48 15.66 2.17 -12.90
N GLU A 49 16.89 2.28 -12.41
CA GLU A 49 17.24 3.06 -11.22
C GLU A 49 16.90 4.54 -11.37
N GLN A 50 17.13 5.12 -12.55
CA GLN A 50 16.72 6.50 -12.86
C GLN A 50 15.21 6.69 -12.81
N ILE A 51 14.43 5.73 -13.33
CA ILE A 51 12.96 5.76 -13.25
C ILE A 51 12.51 5.69 -11.79
N VAL A 52 13.08 4.78 -11.00
CA VAL A 52 12.81 4.67 -9.56
C VAL A 52 13.14 5.96 -8.81
N ALA A 53 14.29 6.57 -9.12
CA ALA A 53 14.70 7.84 -8.52
C ALA A 53 13.75 8.98 -8.89
N ALA A 54 13.29 9.07 -10.14
CA ALA A 54 12.35 10.08 -10.59
C ALA A 54 10.99 9.95 -9.89
N PHE A 55 10.45 8.74 -9.78
CA PHE A 55 9.20 8.51 -9.05
C PHE A 55 9.35 8.75 -7.54
N ARG A 56 10.52 8.44 -6.96
CA ARG A 56 10.83 8.74 -5.54
C ARG A 56 10.75 10.24 -5.29
N GLU A 57 11.43 11.04 -6.10
CA GLU A 57 11.44 12.49 -5.97
C GLU A 57 10.03 13.09 -6.11
N LEU A 58 9.25 12.54 -7.05
CA LEU A 58 7.86 12.95 -7.28
C LEU A 58 6.96 12.61 -6.08
N ALA A 59 7.07 11.40 -5.52
CA ALA A 59 6.26 10.95 -4.38
C ALA A 59 6.59 11.68 -3.07
N THR A 60 7.85 12.09 -2.86
CA THR A 60 8.25 12.82 -1.65
C THR A 60 8.13 14.34 -1.79
N GLY A 61 7.75 14.84 -2.97
CA GLY A 61 7.69 16.28 -3.27
C GLY A 61 9.05 16.99 -3.19
N ALA A 62 10.17 16.25 -3.23
CA ALA A 62 11.50 16.79 -3.01
C ALA A 62 12.00 17.68 -4.17
N GLY A 63 11.33 17.65 -5.32
CA GLY A 63 11.67 18.42 -6.52
C GLY A 63 10.78 19.66 -6.79
N ALA A 64 9.69 19.87 -6.04
CA ALA A 64 8.74 20.94 -6.35
C ALA A 64 8.39 21.77 -5.10
N GLY A 65 8.88 23.00 -5.07
CA GLY A 65 8.42 24.01 -4.12
C GLY A 65 6.91 24.17 -4.21
N GLY A 66 6.21 23.69 -3.19
CA GLY A 66 4.86 24.11 -2.81
C GLY A 66 3.74 23.82 -3.81
N GLY A 67 3.01 22.74 -3.56
CA GLY A 67 1.55 22.76 -3.64
C GLY A 67 0.93 22.91 -5.03
N TYR A 68 1.24 22.01 -5.96
CA TYR A 68 0.39 21.76 -7.14
C TYR A 68 0.44 20.28 -7.53
N GLY A 69 -0.34 19.47 -6.84
CA GLY A 69 -0.61 18.09 -7.24
C GLY A 69 -1.93 17.67 -6.63
N GLY A 70 -2.97 17.52 -7.45
CA GLY A 70 -4.19 16.85 -6.99
C GLY A 70 -3.85 15.44 -6.49
N SER A 71 -4.73 14.85 -5.67
CA SER A 71 -4.55 13.53 -5.06
C SER A 71 -4.06 12.44 -6.04
N SER A 72 -4.39 12.56 -7.33
CA SER A 72 -3.97 11.62 -8.37
C SER A 72 -2.47 11.63 -8.70
N SER A 73 -1.80 12.79 -8.63
CA SER A 73 -0.39 12.90 -9.03
C SER A 73 0.56 12.19 -8.06
N ASN A 74 0.26 12.28 -6.76
CA ASN A 74 1.04 11.59 -5.73
C ASN A 74 0.81 10.07 -5.78
N SER A 75 -0.44 9.66 -5.97
CA SER A 75 -0.81 8.24 -6.06
C SER A 75 -0.13 7.57 -7.26
N ASP A 76 -0.11 8.22 -8.43
CA ASP A 76 0.59 7.71 -9.61
C ASP A 76 2.11 7.63 -9.42
N ALA A 77 2.70 8.57 -8.66
CA ALA A 77 4.10 8.51 -8.30
C ALA A 77 4.44 7.27 -7.44
N VAL A 78 3.60 6.99 -6.42
CA VAL A 78 3.73 5.81 -5.58
C VAL A 78 3.51 4.53 -6.38
N ARG A 79 2.52 4.49 -7.29
CA ARG A 79 2.30 3.33 -8.17
C ARG A 79 3.51 3.08 -9.07
N GLY A 80 4.11 4.14 -9.60
CA GLY A 80 5.37 4.08 -10.34
C GLY A 80 6.49 3.45 -9.52
N LEU A 81 6.66 3.87 -8.27
CA LEU A 81 7.62 3.25 -7.36
C LEU A 81 7.34 1.75 -7.13
N VAL A 82 6.08 1.38 -6.85
CA VAL A 82 5.68 -0.01 -6.60
C VAL A 82 5.97 -0.92 -7.81
N ILE A 83 5.76 -0.40 -9.02
CA ILE A 83 6.04 -1.12 -10.28
C ILE A 83 7.54 -1.22 -10.50
N TRP A 84 8.26 -0.09 -10.46
CA TRP A 84 9.64 -0.02 -10.93
C TRP A 84 10.67 -0.45 -9.88
N ALA A 85 10.45 -0.19 -8.59
CA ALA A 85 11.36 -0.57 -7.52
C ALA A 85 11.13 -2.01 -7.01
N GLY A 86 9.92 -2.55 -7.13
CA GLY A 86 9.61 -3.88 -6.61
C GLY A 86 9.62 -3.92 -5.08
N GLU A 87 10.03 -5.05 -4.50
CA GLU A 87 10.09 -5.25 -3.03
C GLU A 87 10.97 -4.24 -2.30
N GLU A 88 11.99 -3.66 -2.97
CA GLU A 88 12.89 -2.65 -2.41
C GLU A 88 12.17 -1.34 -2.04
N VAL A 89 10.93 -1.16 -2.49
CA VAL A 89 10.11 0.02 -2.17
C VAL A 89 9.61 0.03 -0.72
N VAL A 90 9.54 -1.14 -0.06
CA VAL A 90 8.83 -1.32 1.22
C VAL A 90 9.26 -0.31 2.30
N PRO A 91 10.57 -0.06 2.56
CA PRO A 91 10.96 0.90 3.58
C PRO A 91 10.41 2.31 3.33
N MET A 92 10.36 2.75 2.06
CA MET A 92 9.79 4.04 1.72
C MET A 92 8.27 4.06 1.91
N LEU A 93 7.57 3.00 1.54
CA LEU A 93 6.11 2.96 1.74
C LEU A 93 5.75 3.03 3.23
N ILE A 94 6.56 2.42 4.10
CA ILE A 94 6.41 2.56 5.56
C ILE A 94 6.61 4.01 6.00
N GLU A 95 7.66 4.68 5.51
CA GLU A 95 7.91 6.10 5.80
C GLU A 95 6.73 6.97 5.33
N LEU A 96 6.19 6.74 4.13
CA LEU A 96 5.04 7.48 3.61
C LEU A 96 3.76 7.22 4.42
N ALA A 97 3.53 5.98 4.85
CA ALA A 97 2.36 5.62 5.65
C ALA A 97 2.39 6.23 7.06
N THR A 98 3.57 6.36 7.66
CA THR A 98 3.74 6.81 9.06
C THR A 98 4.15 8.28 9.19
N GLY A 99 4.69 8.88 8.14
CA GLY A 99 5.23 10.25 8.15
C GLY A 99 4.20 11.35 7.90
N SER A 100 2.97 11.02 7.50
CA SER A 100 1.91 11.98 7.21
C SER A 100 0.80 11.94 8.27
N SER A 101 0.35 13.11 8.70
CA SER A 101 -0.87 13.24 9.53
C SER A 101 -2.16 13.18 8.71
N GLN A 102 -2.06 13.10 7.39
CA GLN A 102 -3.19 13.00 6.47
C GLN A 102 -3.55 11.53 6.21
N ALA A 103 -4.68 11.32 5.51
CA ALA A 103 -5.06 10.03 4.99
C ALA A 103 -3.90 9.37 4.23
N VAL A 104 -3.65 8.09 4.52
CA VAL A 104 -2.67 7.28 3.80
C VAL A 104 -3.17 7.09 2.37
N ASP A 105 -2.29 7.34 1.40
CA ASP A 105 -2.59 7.13 -0.02
C ASP A 105 -2.90 5.65 -0.27
N GLU A 106 -3.93 5.37 -1.05
CA GLU A 106 -4.34 4.01 -1.41
C GLU A 106 -3.20 3.24 -2.08
N ALA A 107 -2.39 3.89 -2.92
CA ALA A 107 -1.25 3.25 -3.57
C ALA A 107 -0.16 2.81 -2.58
N VAL A 108 -0.04 3.49 -1.43
CA VAL A 108 0.88 3.08 -0.35
C VAL A 108 0.36 1.80 0.31
N LEU A 109 -0.94 1.75 0.61
CA LEU A 109 -1.58 0.57 1.19
C LEU A 109 -1.50 -0.63 0.24
N GLU A 110 -1.79 -0.43 -1.05
CA GLU A 110 -1.69 -1.45 -2.09
C GLU A 110 -0.25 -1.94 -2.27
N GLY A 111 0.73 -1.03 -2.24
CA GLY A 111 2.14 -1.38 -2.35
C GLY A 111 2.63 -2.25 -1.18
N LEU A 112 2.25 -1.90 0.06
CA LEU A 112 2.55 -2.70 1.24
C LEU A 112 1.83 -4.06 1.24
N ALA A 113 0.60 -4.12 0.72
CA ALA A 113 -0.12 -5.38 0.53
C ALA A 113 0.54 -6.27 -0.54
N ARG A 114 1.07 -5.67 -1.61
CA ARG A 114 1.75 -6.37 -2.71
C ARG A 114 3.10 -6.95 -2.30
N TYR A 115 3.83 -6.26 -1.42
CA TYR A 115 5.13 -6.69 -0.91
C TYR A 115 5.08 -6.86 0.62
N PRO A 116 4.39 -7.92 1.10
CA PRO A 116 4.11 -8.08 2.51
C PRO A 116 5.38 -8.37 3.33
N THR A 117 5.61 -7.54 4.35
CA THR A 117 6.69 -7.70 5.33
C THR A 117 6.14 -7.55 6.75
N SER A 118 6.85 -8.13 7.73
CA SER A 118 6.49 -7.99 9.14
C SER A 118 6.55 -6.53 9.60
N GLU A 119 7.54 -5.77 9.11
CA GLU A 119 7.71 -4.34 9.37
C GLU A 119 6.56 -3.52 8.79
N GLY A 120 6.15 -3.81 7.54
CA GLY A 120 5.01 -3.15 6.91
C GLY A 120 3.70 -3.43 7.64
N ALA A 121 3.49 -4.68 8.08
CA ALA A 121 2.29 -5.05 8.81
C ALA A 121 2.23 -4.40 10.19
N ALA A 122 3.37 -4.33 10.89
CA ALA A 122 3.46 -3.61 12.16
C ALA A 122 3.16 -2.11 11.97
N ALA A 123 3.73 -1.48 10.94
CA ALA A 123 3.50 -0.07 10.65
C ALA A 123 2.01 0.23 10.40
N LEU A 124 1.33 -0.58 9.57
CA LEU A 124 -0.11 -0.39 9.32
C LEU A 124 -0.96 -0.67 10.55
N ALA A 125 -0.59 -1.65 11.40
CA ALA A 125 -1.32 -1.96 12.62
C ALA A 125 -1.32 -0.81 13.63
N GLU A 126 -0.22 -0.06 13.75
CA GLU A 126 -0.16 1.14 14.61
C GLU A 126 -1.16 2.22 14.16
N LEU A 127 -1.45 2.33 12.86
CA LEU A 127 -2.39 3.32 12.32
C LEU A 127 -3.86 2.99 12.66
N VAL A 128 -4.19 1.72 12.91
CA VAL A 128 -5.58 1.25 13.05
C VAL A 128 -6.37 1.97 14.15
N LYS A 129 -5.72 2.39 15.23
CA LYS A 129 -6.41 3.00 16.39
C LYS A 129 -6.84 4.45 16.15
N GLU A 130 -6.11 5.17 15.30
CA GLU A 130 -6.24 6.63 15.16
C GLU A 130 -6.70 7.04 13.75
N THR A 131 -6.68 6.11 12.79
CA THR A 131 -7.02 6.39 11.40
C THR A 131 -8.52 6.56 11.17
N GLN A 132 -8.86 7.50 10.29
CA GLN A 132 -10.21 7.63 9.72
C GLN A 132 -10.46 6.66 8.56
N GLN A 133 -9.41 5.98 8.07
CA GLN A 133 -9.46 5.01 6.97
C GLN A 133 -9.38 3.57 7.49
N LEU A 134 -10.08 3.29 8.58
CA LEU A 134 -10.02 2.01 9.29
C LEU A 134 -10.20 0.82 8.33
N GLU A 135 -11.20 0.88 7.44
CA GLU A 135 -11.51 -0.19 6.48
C GLU A 135 -10.37 -0.41 5.47
N ALA A 136 -9.82 0.66 4.89
CA ALA A 136 -8.74 0.55 3.91
C ALA A 136 -7.45 -0.02 4.53
N VAL A 137 -7.10 0.44 5.75
CA VAL A 137 -5.90 -0.03 6.45
C VAL A 137 -6.04 -1.51 6.86
N THR A 138 -7.20 -1.92 7.39
CA THR A 138 -7.42 -3.33 7.77
C THR A 138 -7.59 -4.24 6.56
N GLU A 139 -8.16 -3.76 5.45
CA GLU A 139 -8.19 -4.50 4.18
C GLU A 139 -6.79 -4.74 3.64
N ALA A 140 -5.92 -3.72 3.65
CA ALA A 140 -4.52 -3.86 3.26
C ALA A 140 -3.80 -4.90 4.12
N LEU A 141 -3.96 -4.83 5.45
CA LEU A 141 -3.43 -5.85 6.39
C LEU A 141 -3.98 -7.25 6.09
N GLY A 142 -5.26 -7.38 5.75
CA GLY A 142 -5.86 -8.66 5.33
C GLY A 142 -5.22 -9.22 4.06
N LYS A 143 -4.96 -8.36 3.06
CA LYS A 143 -4.30 -8.72 1.79
C LYS A 143 -2.83 -9.09 1.95
N MET A 144 -2.14 -8.56 2.97
CA MET A 144 -0.74 -8.95 3.28
C MET A 144 -0.59 -10.42 3.68
N GLY A 145 -1.68 -11.09 4.06
CA GLY A 145 -1.65 -12.49 4.43
C GLY A 145 -1.02 -12.74 5.82
N PRO A 146 -0.46 -13.94 6.07
CA PRO A 146 -0.10 -14.39 7.42
C PRO A 146 0.85 -13.47 8.20
N VAL A 147 1.67 -12.64 7.52
CA VAL A 147 2.57 -11.69 8.20
C VAL A 147 1.83 -10.65 9.04
N ALA A 148 0.54 -10.40 8.72
CA ALA A 148 -0.30 -9.45 9.46
C ALA A 148 -1.03 -10.09 10.65
N GLU A 149 -0.99 -11.41 10.83
CA GLU A 149 -1.75 -12.08 11.89
C GLU A 149 -1.35 -11.60 13.29
N GLU A 150 -0.04 -11.58 13.60
CA GLU A 150 0.42 -11.16 14.94
C GLU A 150 0.13 -9.68 15.24
N PRO A 151 0.44 -8.71 14.34
CA PRO A 151 0.07 -7.31 14.54
C PRO A 151 -1.44 -7.10 14.73
N LEU A 152 -2.28 -7.78 13.94
CA LEU A 152 -3.74 -7.67 14.07
C LEU A 152 -4.25 -8.27 15.38
N LEU A 153 -3.71 -9.40 15.83
CA LEU A 153 -4.11 -10.01 17.10
C LEU A 153 -3.78 -9.09 18.30
N ALA A 154 -2.69 -8.33 18.23
CA ALA A 154 -2.31 -7.38 19.27
C ALA A 154 -3.28 -6.20 19.44
N LEU A 155 -4.14 -5.94 18.44
CA LEU A 155 -5.15 -4.89 18.49
C LEU A 155 -6.45 -5.32 19.20
N LEU A 156 -6.61 -6.62 19.51
CA LEU A 156 -7.82 -7.16 20.13
C LEU A 156 -7.64 -7.50 21.62
N PRO A 157 -8.65 -7.22 22.47
CA PRO A 157 -9.87 -6.47 22.17
C PRO A 157 -9.60 -4.95 22.17
N ALA A 158 -10.21 -4.24 21.23
CA ALA A 158 -10.22 -2.79 21.21
C ALA A 158 -11.43 -2.23 22.00
N GLU A 159 -11.38 -0.97 22.40
CA GLU A 159 -12.53 -0.29 23.02
C GLU A 159 -13.66 -0.03 22.01
N SER A 160 -13.30 0.27 20.76
CA SER A 160 -14.25 0.52 19.68
C SER A 160 -14.75 -0.79 19.06
N ALA A 161 -16.08 -0.95 18.98
CA ALA A 161 -16.69 -2.09 18.28
C ALA A 161 -16.32 -2.11 16.79
N ALA A 162 -16.25 -0.93 16.14
CA ALA A 162 -15.86 -0.82 14.74
C ALA A 162 -14.43 -1.32 14.51
N VAL A 163 -13.48 -0.96 15.39
CA VAL A 163 -12.09 -1.46 15.33
C VAL A 163 -12.06 -2.98 15.53
N ASN A 164 -12.81 -3.51 16.50
CA ASN A 164 -12.88 -4.96 16.70
C ASN A 164 -13.40 -5.67 15.44
N ILE A 165 -14.49 -5.21 14.84
CA ILE A 165 -15.08 -5.80 13.63
C ILE A 165 -14.08 -5.75 12.47
N ALA A 166 -13.47 -4.60 12.22
CA ALA A 166 -12.51 -4.42 11.13
C ALA A 166 -11.28 -5.34 11.28
N VAL A 167 -10.71 -5.42 12.48
CA VAL A 167 -9.56 -6.30 12.78
C VAL A 167 -9.94 -7.77 12.70
N ILE A 168 -11.12 -8.15 13.20
CA ILE A 168 -11.63 -9.53 13.11
C ILE A 168 -11.84 -9.94 11.65
N ASN A 169 -12.40 -9.06 10.82
CA ASN A 169 -12.60 -9.32 9.40
C ASN A 169 -11.26 -9.51 8.68
N ALA A 170 -10.27 -8.65 8.95
CA ALA A 170 -8.91 -8.82 8.42
C ALA A 170 -8.28 -10.15 8.87
N LEU A 171 -8.43 -10.54 10.13
CA LEU A 171 -7.98 -11.85 10.62
C LEU A 171 -8.74 -13.02 9.98
N GLY A 172 -9.99 -12.85 9.58
CA GLY A 172 -10.69 -13.83 8.73
C GLY A 172 -9.95 -14.03 7.40
N GLN A 173 -9.50 -12.95 6.78
CA GLN A 173 -8.79 -12.97 5.50
C GLN A 173 -7.34 -13.49 5.61
N CYS A 174 -6.61 -13.21 6.68
CA CYS A 174 -5.19 -13.53 6.77
C CYS A 174 -4.79 -14.51 7.88
N GLY A 175 -5.64 -14.66 8.90
CA GLY A 175 -5.33 -15.38 10.13
C GLY A 175 -5.21 -16.89 9.95
N THR A 176 -4.46 -17.52 10.84
CA THR A 176 -4.27 -18.97 10.87
C THR A 176 -5.06 -19.59 12.02
N LYS A 177 -4.81 -20.87 12.32
CA LYS A 177 -5.41 -21.54 13.48
C LYS A 177 -5.08 -20.82 14.79
N ALA A 178 -4.01 -20.02 14.85
CA ALA A 178 -3.67 -19.22 16.03
C ALA A 178 -4.76 -18.20 16.38
N SER A 179 -5.36 -17.56 15.36
CA SER A 179 -6.47 -16.61 15.52
C SER A 179 -7.75 -17.21 16.10
N LEU A 180 -7.99 -18.52 15.94
CA LEU A 180 -9.24 -19.17 16.37
C LEU A 180 -9.51 -19.03 17.87
N LYS A 181 -8.47 -18.93 18.71
CA LYS A 181 -8.64 -18.72 20.16
C LYS A 181 -9.29 -17.38 20.45
N ILE A 182 -8.82 -16.31 19.80
CA ILE A 182 -9.38 -14.95 19.95
C ILE A 182 -10.79 -14.91 19.36
N MET A 183 -11.02 -15.50 18.18
CA MET A 183 -12.35 -15.54 17.56
C MET A 183 -13.38 -16.23 18.47
N ARG A 184 -13.00 -17.32 19.15
CA ARG A 184 -13.90 -17.99 20.11
C ARG A 184 -14.30 -17.09 21.29
N LYS A 185 -13.40 -16.20 21.72
CA LYS A 185 -13.68 -15.21 22.77
C LYS A 185 -14.58 -14.10 22.23
N ALA A 186 -14.26 -13.55 21.05
CA ALA A 186 -15.02 -12.48 20.41
C ALA A 186 -16.45 -12.92 20.00
N ALA A 187 -16.65 -14.18 19.64
CA ALA A 187 -17.97 -14.76 19.33
C ALA A 187 -18.94 -14.80 20.53
N ARG A 188 -18.47 -14.45 21.73
CA ARG A 188 -19.26 -14.31 22.97
C ARG A 188 -19.39 -12.85 23.42
N SER A 189 -19.02 -11.90 22.57
CA SER A 189 -19.22 -10.47 22.80
C SER A 189 -20.70 -10.15 23.04
N GLU A 190 -20.98 -9.17 23.90
CA GLU A 190 -22.34 -8.63 24.07
C GLU A 190 -22.78 -7.80 22.87
N ASN A 191 -21.82 -7.28 22.09
CA ASN A 191 -22.10 -6.67 20.80
C ASN A 191 -22.24 -7.78 19.74
N GLU A 192 -23.46 -7.96 19.21
CA GLU A 192 -23.78 -9.04 18.25
C GLU A 192 -23.03 -8.88 16.92
N GLU A 193 -22.73 -7.66 16.46
CA GLU A 193 -21.95 -7.47 15.23
C GLU A 193 -20.52 -7.99 15.39
N VAL A 194 -19.88 -7.73 16.53
CA VAL A 194 -18.58 -8.29 16.88
C VAL A 194 -18.65 -9.81 17.00
N ALA A 195 -19.72 -10.32 17.62
CA ALA A 195 -19.90 -11.76 17.80
C ALA A 195 -20.09 -12.48 16.45
N GLN A 196 -20.86 -11.90 15.53
CA GLN A 196 -21.10 -12.44 14.21
C GLN A 196 -19.83 -12.40 13.35
N ALA A 197 -19.13 -11.25 13.29
CA ALA A 197 -17.86 -11.12 12.59
C ALA A 197 -16.85 -12.19 13.05
N ALA A 198 -16.81 -12.48 14.36
CA ALA A 198 -15.91 -13.50 14.90
C ALA A 198 -16.30 -14.94 14.50
N ARG A 199 -17.59 -15.23 14.35
CA ARG A 199 -18.07 -16.54 13.86
C ARG A 199 -17.66 -16.70 12.39
N ASP A 200 -17.91 -15.69 11.57
CA ASP A 200 -17.61 -15.67 10.14
C ASP A 200 -16.10 -15.79 9.89
N ALA A 201 -15.30 -15.00 10.61
CA ALA A 201 -13.83 -15.08 10.53
C ALA A 201 -13.32 -16.47 10.96
N ALA A 202 -13.89 -17.07 12.02
CA ALA A 202 -13.50 -18.41 12.45
C ALA A 202 -13.89 -19.50 11.44
N GLU A 203 -15.00 -19.33 10.72
CA GLU A 203 -15.39 -20.22 9.62
C GLU A 203 -14.41 -20.09 8.45
N ALA A 204 -14.16 -18.87 7.97
CA ALA A 204 -13.21 -18.59 6.88
C ALA A 204 -11.81 -19.17 7.17
N ILE A 205 -11.30 -18.99 8.39
CA ILE A 205 -10.01 -19.55 8.81
C ILE A 205 -10.03 -21.09 8.75
N ARG A 206 -11.11 -21.73 9.20
CA ARG A 206 -11.23 -23.20 9.17
C ARG A 206 -11.33 -23.72 7.76
N GLU A 207 -12.06 -23.03 6.88
CA GLU A 207 -12.19 -23.41 5.48
C GLU A 207 -10.86 -23.33 4.73
N ARG A 208 -10.10 -22.26 4.92
CA ARG A 208 -8.74 -22.13 4.35
C ARG A 208 -7.78 -23.19 4.88
N ALA A 209 -7.99 -23.67 6.11
CA ALA A 209 -7.09 -24.61 6.77
C ALA A 209 -7.44 -26.10 6.54
N LYS A 210 -8.45 -26.40 5.72
CA LYS A 210 -8.79 -27.75 5.24
C LYS A 210 -7.85 -28.15 4.10
#